data_AF-A0A9X5X6V8-F1
#
_entry.id   AF-A0A9X5X6V8-F1
#
_cell.length_a   1.000
_cell.length_b   1.000
_cell.length_c   1.000
_cell.angle_alpha   90.00
_cell.angle_beta   90.00
_cell.angle_gamma   90.00
#
_symmetry.space_group_name_H-M   'P 1'
#
loop_
_entity.id
_entity.type
_entity.pdbx_description
1 polymer ?
#
loop_
_entity_poly.entity_id
_entity_poly.type
_entity_poly.pdbx_seq_one_letter_code
_entity_poly.pdbx_strand_id
1 'polypeptide(L)'
;PRLSKGEERLPVDMRKRLSLRKEQVAVSLRKHGAEGVTARVVLILDASGSMSLLYSKGVVADVVERMAAVAAQLDDDGVMQAWTFASHAARLPDLSLGELPEWLELHVRVGELSLFRRSNKPRKGLLPGQVDMRSVGIQNEEQKAIAEVRTYVREHPAVDPTLVLFFSDGGVYRNKAIEQELRAAVEEPIFWQFVGLGRSNYG
;
A
#
# COMPACT_ATOMS: atom_id res chain seq x y z
N PRO A 1 -16.80 17.95 1.87
CA PRO A 1 -15.55 17.16 1.65
C PRO A 1 -14.58 17.96 0.78
N ARG A 2 -13.28 17.99 1.09
CA ARG A 2 -12.29 18.61 0.19
C ARG A 2 -12.30 17.86 -1.15
N LEU A 3 -12.38 18.56 -2.27
CA LEU A 3 -12.09 17.96 -3.58
C LEU A 3 -10.59 17.78 -3.66
N SER A 4 -10.12 16.53 -3.78
CA SER A 4 -8.69 16.26 -3.93
C SER A 4 -8.31 16.32 -5.40
N LYS A 5 -7.09 16.76 -5.69
CA LYS A 5 -6.59 16.98 -7.04
C LYS A 5 -6.69 15.68 -7.86
N GLY A 6 -7.27 15.75 -9.07
CA GLY A 6 -7.36 14.60 -9.98
C GLY A 6 -8.65 13.78 -9.86
N GLU A 7 -9.49 13.99 -8.84
CA GLU A 7 -10.77 13.28 -8.71
C GLU A 7 -11.70 13.47 -9.91
N GLU A 8 -11.58 14.60 -10.62
CA GLU A 8 -12.32 14.90 -11.84
C GLU A 8 -12.02 13.96 -13.02
N ARG A 9 -10.92 13.20 -12.95
CA ARG A 9 -10.52 12.22 -13.98
C ARG A 9 -11.05 10.82 -13.70
N LEU A 10 -11.50 10.57 -12.47
CA LEU A 10 -12.02 9.27 -12.06
C LEU A 10 -13.32 8.91 -12.79
N PRO A 11 -13.55 7.62 -13.12
CA PRO A 11 -14.85 7.13 -13.55
C PRO A 11 -15.96 7.55 -12.58
N VAL A 12 -17.14 7.88 -13.11
CA VAL A 12 -18.25 8.45 -12.32
C VAL A 12 -18.60 7.58 -11.11
N ASP A 13 -18.66 6.26 -11.28
CA ASP A 13 -19.03 5.36 -10.20
C ASP A 13 -17.94 5.26 -9.13
N MET A 14 -16.66 5.25 -9.52
CA MET A 14 -15.54 5.27 -8.58
C MET A 14 -15.51 6.59 -7.82
N ARG A 15 -15.72 7.73 -8.49
CA ARG A 15 -15.80 9.04 -7.86
C ARG A 15 -16.90 9.11 -6.80
N LYS A 16 -18.09 8.56 -7.09
CA LYS A 16 -19.19 8.48 -6.13
C LYS A 16 -18.82 7.64 -4.91
N ARG A 17 -18.23 6.45 -5.10
CA ARG A 17 -17.77 5.59 -4.00
C ARG A 17 -16.71 6.28 -3.14
N LEU A 18 -15.71 6.90 -3.78
CA LEU A 18 -14.63 7.60 -3.11
C LEU A 18 -15.16 8.79 -2.29
N SER A 19 -16.08 9.58 -2.85
CA SER A 19 -16.70 10.71 -2.14
C SER A 19 -17.40 10.26 -0.86
N LEU A 20 -18.18 9.16 -0.92
CA LEU A 20 -18.86 8.61 0.25
C LEU A 20 -17.86 8.13 1.31
N ARG A 21 -16.76 7.46 0.89
CA ARG A 21 -15.72 7.00 1.81
C ARG A 21 -14.98 8.17 2.45
N LYS A 22 -14.64 9.21 1.69
CA LYS A 22 -14.02 10.44 2.23
C LYS A 22 -14.90 11.08 3.29
N GLU A 23 -16.21 11.15 3.06
CA GLU A 23 -17.15 11.66 4.06
C GLU A 23 -17.15 10.81 5.34
N GLN A 24 -17.18 9.48 5.20
CA GLN A 24 -17.08 8.57 6.35
C GLN A 24 -15.77 8.76 7.13
N VAL A 25 -14.64 8.89 6.44
CA VAL A 25 -13.34 9.17 7.06
C VAL A 25 -13.35 10.52 7.78
N ALA A 26 -13.88 11.58 7.18
CA ALA A 26 -13.99 12.89 7.83
C ALA A 26 -14.89 12.86 9.08
N VAL A 27 -15.99 12.11 9.05
CA VAL A 27 -16.83 11.92 10.24
C VAL A 27 -16.05 11.18 11.32
N SER A 28 -15.28 10.14 10.96
CA SER A 28 -14.44 9.40 11.92
C SER A 28 -13.37 10.29 12.56
N LEU A 29 -12.63 11.05 11.75
CA LEU A 29 -11.59 11.96 12.24
C LEU A 29 -12.15 13.02 13.19
N ARG A 30 -13.27 13.64 12.83
CA ARG A 30 -13.96 14.60 13.71
C ARG A 30 -14.38 14.01 15.04
N LYS A 31 -14.96 12.79 15.02
CA LYS A 31 -15.41 12.11 16.25
C LYS A 31 -14.26 11.80 17.21
N HIS A 32 -13.04 11.60 16.68
CA HIS A 32 -11.86 11.29 17.47
C HIS A 32 -10.95 12.51 17.69
N GLY A 33 -11.42 13.72 17.37
CA GLY A 33 -10.65 14.96 17.56
C GLY A 33 -9.41 15.10 16.66
N ALA A 34 -9.32 14.29 15.60
CA ALA A 34 -8.22 14.28 14.64
C ALA A 34 -8.54 15.08 13.36
N GLU A 35 -9.43 16.07 13.46
CA GLU A 35 -9.75 16.95 12.34
C GLU A 35 -8.55 17.86 12.01
N GLY A 36 -8.16 17.91 10.74
CA GLY A 36 -7.03 18.73 10.30
C GLY A 36 -5.65 18.10 10.51
N VAL A 37 -5.58 16.88 11.04
CA VAL A 37 -4.32 16.10 11.09
C VAL A 37 -3.86 15.79 9.68
N THR A 38 -2.59 16.10 9.41
CA THR A 38 -1.87 15.77 8.18
C THR A 38 -0.88 14.64 8.42
N ALA A 39 -0.74 13.75 7.45
CA ALA A 39 0.21 12.65 7.47
C ALA A 39 0.55 12.21 6.05
N ARG A 40 1.84 11.93 5.82
CA ARG A 40 2.29 11.18 4.64
C ARG A 40 1.73 9.77 4.72
N VAL A 41 1.05 9.29 3.68
CA VAL A 41 0.51 7.93 3.66
C VAL A 41 1.35 6.98 2.82
N VAL A 42 1.82 5.90 3.46
CA VAL A 42 2.57 4.81 2.84
C VAL A 42 1.72 3.53 2.84
N LEU A 43 1.59 2.90 1.68
CA LEU A 43 0.91 1.63 1.48
C LEU A 43 1.94 0.51 1.30
N ILE A 44 1.77 -0.61 2.01
CA ILE A 44 2.57 -1.83 1.78
C ILE A 44 1.61 -2.97 1.47
N LEU A 45 1.76 -3.56 0.28
CA LEU A 45 0.92 -4.64 -0.24
C LEU A 45 1.67 -5.98 -0.22
N ASP A 46 1.20 -6.92 0.59
CA ASP A 46 1.61 -8.32 0.50
C ASP A 46 1.15 -8.91 -0.84
N ALA A 47 2.11 -9.36 -1.63
CA ALA A 47 1.94 -10.02 -2.92
C ALA A 47 2.43 -11.47 -2.86
N SER A 48 2.54 -12.07 -1.68
CA SER A 48 2.89 -13.47 -1.53
C SER A 48 1.85 -14.40 -2.16
N GLY A 49 2.24 -15.66 -2.41
CA GLY A 49 1.37 -16.62 -3.07
C GLY A 49 0.06 -16.93 -2.32
N SER A 50 0.05 -16.81 -0.97
CA SER A 50 -1.15 -17.03 -0.15
C SER A 50 -2.25 -16.01 -0.45
N MET A 51 -1.86 -14.77 -0.77
CA MET A 51 -2.76 -13.68 -1.14
C MET A 51 -3.45 -13.86 -2.50
N SER A 52 -3.03 -14.83 -3.33
CA SER A 52 -3.50 -15.00 -4.72
C SER A 52 -5.04 -15.03 -4.89
N LEU A 53 -5.76 -15.63 -3.94
CA LEU A 53 -7.23 -15.65 -3.96
C LEU A 53 -7.85 -14.28 -3.66
N LEU A 54 -7.22 -13.45 -2.83
CA LEU A 54 -7.69 -12.10 -2.50
C LEU A 54 -7.45 -11.13 -3.66
N TYR A 55 -6.31 -11.28 -4.35
CA TYR A 55 -6.03 -10.54 -5.59
C TYR A 55 -7.02 -10.92 -6.70
N SER A 56 -7.21 -12.21 -6.97
CA SER A 56 -8.11 -12.64 -8.06
C SER A 56 -9.58 -12.28 -7.82
N LYS A 57 -10.00 -12.15 -6.55
CA LYS A 57 -11.34 -11.67 -6.18
C LYS A 57 -11.50 -10.14 -6.14
N GLY A 58 -10.42 -9.38 -6.41
CA GLY A 58 -10.45 -7.91 -6.37
C GLY A 58 -10.46 -7.31 -4.96
N VAL A 59 -10.29 -8.11 -3.90
CA VAL A 59 -10.35 -7.64 -2.50
C VAL A 59 -9.23 -6.64 -2.21
N VAL A 60 -8.01 -6.91 -2.71
CA VAL A 60 -6.88 -6.00 -2.51
C VAL A 60 -7.13 -4.67 -3.23
N ALA A 61 -7.66 -4.69 -4.45
CA ALA A 61 -8.00 -3.48 -5.19
C ALA A 61 -9.07 -2.64 -4.46
N ASP A 62 -10.12 -3.29 -3.94
CA ASP A 62 -11.16 -2.63 -3.15
C ASP A 62 -10.60 -1.96 -1.89
N VAL A 63 -9.62 -2.59 -1.26
CA VAL A 63 -8.95 -2.07 -0.05
C VAL A 63 -8.08 -0.87 -0.40
N VAL A 64 -7.29 -0.94 -1.48
CA VAL A 64 -6.49 0.19 -1.95
C VAL A 64 -7.41 1.38 -2.31
N GLU A 65 -8.55 1.14 -2.96
CA GLU A 65 -9.54 2.20 -3.24
C GLU A 65 -10.12 2.81 -1.95
N ARG A 66 -10.22 2.06 -0.85
CA ARG A 66 -10.62 2.60 0.46
C ARG A 66 -9.51 3.43 1.10
N MET A 67 -8.26 2.98 0.99
CA MET A 67 -7.13 3.71 1.56
C MET A 67 -6.84 5.00 0.81
N ALA A 68 -7.10 5.04 -0.49
CA ALA A 68 -7.07 6.27 -1.27
C ALA A 68 -8.01 7.35 -0.68
N ALA A 69 -9.17 6.95 -0.14
CA ALA A 69 -10.07 7.89 0.55
C ALA A 69 -9.52 8.39 1.90
N VAL A 70 -8.71 7.56 2.58
CA VAL A 70 -8.03 7.93 3.83
C VAL A 70 -6.93 8.93 3.54
N ALA A 71 -6.07 8.64 2.55
CA ALA A 71 -5.04 9.56 2.11
C ALA A 71 -5.63 10.88 1.61
N ALA A 72 -6.74 10.86 0.87
CA ALA A 72 -7.41 12.10 0.44
C ALA A 72 -7.84 13.03 1.59
N GLN A 73 -7.90 12.53 2.83
CA GLN A 73 -8.31 13.29 4.02
C GLN A 73 -7.16 13.59 4.97
N LEU A 74 -6.11 12.77 4.96
CA LEU A 74 -4.92 12.93 5.82
C LEU A 74 -3.74 13.57 5.08
N ASP A 75 -3.71 13.50 3.76
CA ASP A 75 -2.59 13.95 2.95
C ASP A 75 -2.92 15.30 2.29
N ASP A 76 -1.90 16.15 2.11
CA ASP A 76 -2.03 17.49 1.56
C ASP A 76 -2.02 17.52 0.01
N ASP A 77 -1.34 16.57 -0.63
CA ASP A 77 -1.24 16.47 -2.08
C ASP A 77 -2.08 15.33 -2.69
N GLY A 78 -2.57 14.41 -1.84
CA GLY A 78 -3.40 13.29 -2.23
C GLY A 78 -2.62 12.19 -2.96
N VAL A 79 -1.31 12.13 -2.72
CA VAL A 79 -0.39 11.14 -3.27
C VAL A 79 0.04 10.17 -2.16
N MET A 80 -0.05 8.87 -2.43
CA MET A 80 0.44 7.84 -1.52
C MET A 80 1.71 7.21 -2.07
N GLN A 81 2.69 6.99 -1.20
CA GLN A 81 3.81 6.12 -1.55
C GLN A 81 3.39 4.66 -1.38
N ALA A 82 3.87 3.77 -2.25
CA ALA A 82 3.41 2.40 -2.23
C ALA A 82 4.54 1.41 -2.46
N TRP A 83 4.50 0.29 -1.74
CA TRP A 83 5.38 -0.86 -1.92
C TRP A 83 4.56 -2.12 -2.11
N THR A 84 5.14 -3.06 -2.83
CA THR A 84 4.71 -4.45 -2.81
C THR A 84 5.83 -5.32 -2.28
N PHE A 85 5.48 -6.43 -1.63
CA PHE A 85 6.48 -7.38 -1.19
C PHE A 85 6.01 -8.82 -1.30
N ALA A 86 6.97 -9.70 -1.54
CA ALA A 86 6.83 -11.12 -1.29
C ALA A 86 8.22 -11.63 -0.86
N SER A 87 8.95 -12.34 -1.72
CA SER A 87 10.34 -12.75 -1.45
C SER A 87 11.28 -11.54 -1.33
N HIS A 88 10.97 -10.47 -2.06
CA HIS A 88 11.65 -9.18 -2.04
C HIS A 88 10.61 -8.07 -1.98
N ALA A 89 10.99 -6.94 -1.40
CA ALA A 89 10.22 -5.71 -1.49
C ALA A 89 10.57 -4.97 -2.79
N ALA A 90 9.61 -4.23 -3.32
CA ALA A 90 9.77 -3.37 -4.46
C ALA A 90 8.92 -2.12 -4.29
N ARG A 91 9.53 -0.96 -4.51
CA ARG A 91 8.81 0.32 -4.61
C ARG A 91 7.90 0.31 -5.84
N LEU A 92 6.64 0.64 -5.64
CA LEU A 92 5.68 0.92 -6.69
C LEU A 92 5.71 2.42 -7.03
N PRO A 93 5.27 2.83 -8.23
CA PRO A 93 5.02 4.23 -8.52
C PRO A 93 4.07 4.85 -7.49
N ASP A 94 4.24 6.13 -7.21
CA ASP A 94 3.37 6.85 -6.29
C ASP A 94 1.94 6.87 -6.82
N LEU A 95 0.98 6.66 -5.93
CA LEU A 95 -0.43 6.57 -6.26
C LEU A 95 -1.09 7.92 -6.05
N SER A 96 -1.40 8.62 -7.15
CA SER A 96 -2.26 9.79 -7.13
C SER A 96 -3.74 9.40 -7.31
N LEU A 97 -4.64 10.13 -6.65
CA LEU A 97 -6.07 9.85 -6.74
C LEU A 97 -6.64 9.88 -8.15
N GLY A 98 -6.12 10.74 -9.03
CA GLY A 98 -6.57 10.83 -10.41
C GLY A 98 -6.16 9.65 -11.29
N GLU A 99 -5.13 8.91 -10.88
CA GLU A 99 -4.56 7.77 -11.61
C GLU A 99 -4.96 6.43 -10.99
N LEU A 100 -5.79 6.45 -9.94
CA LEU A 100 -6.18 5.27 -9.18
C LEU A 100 -6.64 4.08 -10.05
N PRO A 101 -7.51 4.23 -11.07
CA PRO A 101 -7.94 3.08 -11.88
C PRO A 101 -6.78 2.40 -12.62
N GLU A 102 -5.94 3.18 -13.28
CA GLU A 102 -4.80 2.69 -14.05
C GLU A 102 -3.73 2.12 -13.11
N TRP A 103 -3.48 2.80 -12.00
CA TRP A 103 -2.53 2.35 -10.99
C TRP A 103 -2.92 0.99 -10.40
N LEU A 104 -4.22 0.78 -10.11
CA LEU A 104 -4.73 -0.50 -9.63
C LEU A 104 -4.48 -1.63 -10.63
N GLU A 105 -4.74 -1.38 -11.93
CA GLU A 105 -4.55 -2.35 -13.00
C GLU A 105 -3.07 -2.75 -13.17
N LEU A 106 -2.16 -1.77 -13.06
CA LEU A 106 -0.74 -1.99 -13.26
C LEU A 106 -0.06 -2.63 -12.04
N HIS A 107 -0.44 -2.24 -10.82
CA HIS A 107 0.38 -2.49 -9.63
C HIS A 107 -0.25 -3.40 -8.57
N VAL A 108 -1.58 -3.56 -8.54
CA VAL A 108 -2.23 -4.47 -7.58
C VAL A 108 -2.20 -5.89 -8.15
N ARG A 109 -1.05 -6.54 -8.01
CA ARG A 109 -0.77 -7.85 -8.60
C ARG A 109 -0.11 -8.76 -7.57
N VAL A 110 -0.34 -10.06 -7.72
CA VAL A 110 0.33 -11.09 -6.91
C VAL A 110 1.72 -11.38 -7.49
N GLY A 111 2.63 -11.75 -6.61
CA GLY A 111 3.97 -12.24 -6.90
C GLY A 111 3.96 -13.46 -7.81
N GLU A 112 4.99 -13.59 -8.63
CA GLU A 112 5.09 -14.67 -9.62
C GLU A 112 6.35 -15.52 -9.41
N LEU A 113 6.22 -16.83 -9.66
CA LEU A 113 7.38 -17.73 -9.68
C LEU A 113 8.23 -17.51 -10.93
N SER A 114 9.53 -17.43 -10.75
CA SER A 114 10.48 -17.46 -11.87
C SER A 114 10.75 -18.92 -12.27
N LEU A 115 9.94 -19.45 -13.19
CA LEU A 115 10.07 -20.85 -13.66
C LEU A 115 11.27 -21.09 -14.60
N PHE A 116 11.91 -20.04 -15.14
CA PHE A 116 13.09 -20.17 -16.00
C PHE A 116 14.10 -19.03 -15.76
N ARG A 117 15.39 -19.41 -15.74
CA ARG A 117 16.60 -18.64 -15.47
C ARG A 117 16.56 -17.15 -15.90
N ARG A 118 17.07 -16.29 -15.01
CA ARG A 118 17.30 -14.83 -15.16
C ARG A 118 17.58 -14.41 -16.59
N SER A 119 16.57 -13.85 -17.25
CA SER A 119 16.73 -13.00 -18.43
C SER A 119 16.77 -11.55 -17.94
N ASN A 120 17.88 -10.84 -18.14
CA ASN A 120 18.02 -9.40 -17.86
C ASN A 120 17.21 -8.50 -18.83
N LYS A 121 16.39 -9.08 -19.72
CA LYS A 121 15.46 -8.33 -20.57
C LYS A 121 14.05 -8.36 -19.95
N PRO A 122 13.37 -7.21 -19.83
CA PRO A 122 11.93 -7.21 -19.55
C PRO A 122 11.26 -8.05 -20.64
N ARG A 123 10.51 -9.08 -20.23
CA ARG A 123 9.80 -9.93 -21.20
C ARG A 123 8.74 -9.08 -21.90
N LYS A 124 8.54 -9.34 -23.19
CA LYS A 124 7.41 -8.81 -23.97
C LYS A 124 6.12 -8.96 -23.16
N GLY A 125 5.43 -7.85 -22.87
CA GLY A 125 4.11 -7.85 -22.23
C GLY A 125 3.99 -7.09 -20.92
N LEU A 126 5.08 -6.62 -20.30
CA LEU A 126 4.96 -5.63 -19.23
C LEU A 126 4.58 -4.28 -19.84
N LEU A 127 3.56 -3.66 -19.26
CA LEU A 127 3.18 -2.30 -19.60
C LEU A 127 4.22 -1.31 -19.05
N PRO A 128 4.40 -0.14 -19.67
CA PRO A 128 5.27 0.90 -19.12
C PRO A 128 4.90 1.24 -17.66
N GLY A 129 5.90 1.34 -16.79
CA GLY A 129 5.70 1.62 -15.36
C GLY A 129 5.36 0.40 -14.50
N GLN A 130 5.03 -0.74 -15.11
CA GLN A 130 4.65 -1.94 -14.39
C GLN A 130 5.83 -2.64 -13.70
N VAL A 131 5.66 -3.00 -12.42
CA VAL A 131 6.64 -3.79 -11.67
C VAL A 131 6.60 -5.26 -12.09
N ASP A 132 7.77 -5.86 -12.31
CA ASP A 132 7.89 -7.28 -12.65
C ASP A 132 7.69 -8.15 -11.40
N MET A 133 6.50 -8.73 -11.25
CA MET A 133 6.17 -9.52 -10.07
C MET A 133 7.03 -10.77 -9.87
N ARG A 134 7.82 -11.19 -10.87
CA ARG A 134 8.82 -12.26 -10.74
C ARG A 134 10.06 -11.83 -9.95
N SER A 135 10.42 -10.54 -9.96
CA SER A 135 11.49 -10.04 -9.09
C SER A 135 11.04 -9.90 -7.64
N VAL A 136 9.74 -9.66 -7.43
CA VAL A 136 9.10 -9.64 -6.11
C VAL A 136 9.06 -11.06 -5.51
N GLY A 137 8.79 -12.09 -6.33
CA GLY A 137 8.76 -13.49 -5.91
C GLY A 137 7.45 -13.89 -5.23
N ILE A 138 7.40 -15.01 -4.50
CA ILE A 138 6.14 -15.52 -3.91
C ILE A 138 6.22 -15.87 -2.42
N GLN A 139 7.42 -15.86 -1.84
CA GLN A 139 7.59 -16.17 -0.41
C GLN A 139 7.15 -14.98 0.43
N ASN A 140 6.96 -15.16 1.73
CA ASN A 140 6.57 -14.06 2.60
C ASN A 140 7.78 -13.56 3.40
N GLU A 141 8.28 -12.36 3.08
CA GLU A 141 9.45 -11.72 3.72
C GLU A 141 9.11 -10.28 4.16
N GLU A 142 8.14 -10.16 5.07
CA GLU A 142 7.57 -8.88 5.54
C GLU A 142 8.62 -7.90 6.08
N GLN A 143 9.61 -8.42 6.82
CA GLN A 143 10.65 -7.60 7.46
C GLN A 143 11.46 -6.79 6.45
N LYS A 144 11.60 -7.27 5.21
CA LYS A 144 12.32 -6.54 4.15
C LYS A 144 11.54 -5.30 3.72
N ALA A 145 10.22 -5.40 3.62
CA ALA A 145 9.36 -4.27 3.29
C ALA A 145 9.38 -3.20 4.38
N ILE A 146 9.34 -3.63 5.65
CA ILE A 146 9.45 -2.73 6.80
C ILE A 146 10.79 -1.99 6.76
N ALA A 147 11.92 -2.70 6.63
CA ALA A 147 13.25 -2.11 6.57
C ALA A 147 13.43 -1.12 5.40
N GLU A 148 12.86 -1.44 4.23
CA GLU A 148 12.92 -0.57 3.04
C GLU A 148 12.12 0.73 3.25
N VAL A 149 10.91 0.63 3.79
CA VAL A 149 10.08 1.82 4.10
C VAL A 149 10.73 2.68 5.18
N ARG A 150 11.28 2.09 6.24
CA ARG A 150 12.04 2.83 7.26
C ARG A 150 13.23 3.58 6.67
N THR A 151 13.97 2.92 5.77
CA THR A 151 15.09 3.55 5.06
C THR A 151 14.61 4.72 4.20
N TYR A 152 13.54 4.54 3.44
CA TYR A 152 12.94 5.62 2.65
C TYR A 152 12.52 6.82 3.51
N VAL A 153 11.82 6.59 4.63
CA VAL A 153 11.36 7.67 5.50
C VAL A 153 12.54 8.46 6.09
N ARG A 154 13.61 7.77 6.49
CA ARG A 154 14.84 8.42 6.97
C ARG A 154 15.55 9.23 5.90
N GLU A 155 15.58 8.73 4.66
CA GLU A 155 16.23 9.40 3.53
C GLU A 155 15.38 10.54 2.94
N HIS A 156 14.06 10.52 3.16
CA HIS A 156 13.10 11.49 2.63
C HIS A 156 12.28 12.10 3.77
N PRO A 157 12.88 12.90 4.66
CA PRO A 157 12.14 13.49 5.77
C PRO A 157 10.93 14.32 5.29
N ALA A 158 9.81 14.20 6.01
CA ALA A 158 8.62 15.03 5.83
C ALA A 158 8.38 15.87 7.07
N VAL A 159 7.64 16.98 6.90
CA VAL A 159 7.16 17.80 8.02
C VAL A 159 6.09 17.02 8.79
N ASP A 160 5.21 16.34 8.06
CA ASP A 160 4.14 15.52 8.63
C ASP A 160 4.63 14.11 9.02
N PRO A 161 4.02 13.49 10.05
CA PRO A 161 4.30 12.10 10.39
C PRO A 161 3.92 11.16 9.24
N THR A 162 4.54 9.98 9.20
CA THR A 162 4.23 8.95 8.21
C THR A 162 3.28 7.90 8.79
N LEU A 163 2.12 7.72 8.17
CA LEU A 163 1.22 6.60 8.45
C LEU A 163 1.50 5.47 7.45
N VAL A 164 1.96 4.33 7.96
CA VAL A 164 2.20 3.12 7.15
C VAL A 164 1.06 2.13 7.34
N LEU A 165 0.37 1.82 6.24
CA LEU A 165 -0.70 0.84 6.15
C LEU A 165 -0.16 -0.45 5.56
N PHE A 166 0.04 -1.47 6.39
CA PHE A 166 0.62 -2.75 6.03
C PHE A 166 -0.47 -3.80 5.83
N PHE A 167 -0.67 -4.27 4.60
CA PHE A 167 -1.69 -5.26 4.25
C PHE A 167 -1.10 -6.65 4.06
N SER A 168 -1.65 -7.66 4.74
CA SER A 168 -1.27 -9.07 4.60
C SER A 168 -2.46 -9.97 4.97
N ASP A 169 -2.47 -11.22 4.49
CA ASP A 169 -3.47 -12.23 4.87
C ASP A 169 -3.17 -12.90 6.21
N GLY A 170 -2.17 -12.43 6.96
CA GLY A 170 -1.85 -12.94 8.28
C GLY A 170 -0.92 -14.15 8.26
N GLY A 171 -0.36 -14.47 9.43
CA GLY A 171 0.75 -15.41 9.53
C GLY A 171 2.08 -14.69 9.42
N VAL A 172 2.38 -13.83 10.40
CA VAL A 172 3.71 -13.24 10.52
C VAL A 172 4.72 -14.35 10.82
N TYR A 173 5.40 -14.84 9.78
CA TYR A 173 6.25 -16.02 9.89
C TYR A 173 7.58 -15.71 10.60
N ARG A 174 8.02 -14.44 10.58
CA ARG A 174 9.30 -13.99 11.16
C ARG A 174 9.11 -12.98 12.30
N ASN A 175 8.28 -13.34 13.29
CA ASN A 175 7.94 -12.51 14.46
C ASN A 175 9.14 -11.75 15.07
N LYS A 176 10.29 -12.41 15.28
CA LYS A 176 11.48 -11.77 15.88
C LYS A 176 12.11 -10.69 15.00
N ALA A 177 12.17 -10.90 13.69
CA ALA A 177 12.80 -9.93 12.77
C ALA A 177 11.89 -8.70 12.62
N ILE A 178 10.58 -8.89 12.50
CA ILE A 178 9.63 -7.79 12.49
C ILE A 178 9.65 -7.02 13.82
N GLU A 179 9.68 -7.73 14.95
CA GLU A 179 9.79 -7.10 16.26
C GLU A 179 11.07 -6.24 16.37
N GLN A 180 12.21 -6.73 15.86
CA GLN A 180 13.45 -5.96 15.83
C GLN A 180 13.32 -4.69 14.99
N GLU A 181 12.74 -4.78 13.80
CA GLU A 181 12.52 -3.62 12.93
C GLU A 181 11.58 -2.60 13.58
N LEU A 182 10.48 -3.05 14.17
CA LEU A 182 9.51 -2.18 14.85
C LEU A 182 10.10 -1.53 16.11
N ARG A 183 10.90 -2.25 16.90
CA ARG A 183 11.63 -1.68 18.04
C ARG A 183 12.64 -0.63 17.60
N ALA A 184 13.33 -0.87 16.49
CA ALA A 184 14.27 0.09 15.94
C ALA A 184 13.59 1.33 15.34
N ALA A 185 12.30 1.24 14.99
CA ALA A 185 11.51 2.35 14.44
C ALA A 185 10.92 3.30 15.51
N VAL A 186 11.14 3.05 16.81
CA VAL A 186 10.51 3.83 17.90
C VAL A 186 10.82 5.33 17.85
N GLU A 187 12.03 5.69 17.40
CA GLU A 187 12.46 7.09 17.28
C GLU A 187 12.10 7.71 15.91
N GLU A 188 11.51 6.94 15.00
CA GLU A 188 11.11 7.40 13.67
C GLU A 188 9.66 7.93 13.73
N PRO A 189 9.31 8.99 12.98
CA PRO A 189 7.95 9.55 12.97
C PRO A 189 7.01 8.67 12.13
N ILE A 190 6.96 7.37 12.42
CA ILE A 190 6.24 6.35 11.67
C ILE A 190 5.21 5.68 12.57
N PHE A 191 3.95 5.74 12.15
CA PHE A 191 2.85 5.00 12.75
C PHE A 191 2.53 3.78 11.88
N TRP A 192 2.72 2.58 12.44
CA TRP A 192 2.45 1.32 11.75
C TRP A 192 1.05 0.81 12.05
N GLN A 193 0.25 0.60 11.01
CA GLN A 193 -1.04 -0.06 11.11
C GLN A 193 -1.04 -1.33 10.25
N PHE A 194 -1.07 -2.49 10.91
CA PHE A 194 -1.21 -3.78 10.24
C PHE A 194 -2.69 -4.08 9.99
N VAL A 195 -3.03 -4.46 8.77
CA VAL A 195 -4.39 -4.74 8.32
C VAL A 195 -4.45 -6.14 7.73
N GLY A 196 -5.10 -7.04 8.46
CA GLY A 196 -5.36 -8.41 8.03
C GLY A 196 -6.44 -8.49 6.95
N LEU A 197 -6.17 -9.18 5.85
CA LEU A 197 -7.10 -9.38 4.73
C LEU A 197 -7.54 -10.84 4.58
N GLY A 198 -8.85 -11.09 4.54
CA GLY A 198 -9.41 -12.44 4.37
C GLY A 198 -9.79 -13.12 5.70
N ARG A 199 -9.87 -14.45 5.70
CA ARG A 199 -10.24 -15.26 6.88
C ARG A 199 -9.04 -16.06 7.37
N SER A 200 -8.15 -15.40 8.08
CA SER A 200 -6.97 -16.01 8.70
C SER A 200 -6.97 -15.77 10.20
N ASN A 201 -6.13 -16.48 10.95
CA ASN A 201 -5.93 -16.20 12.37
C ASN A 201 -5.08 -14.93 12.50
N TYR A 202 -5.70 -13.83 12.93
CA TYR A 202 -5.04 -12.52 13.10
C TYR A 202 -4.55 -12.24 14.52
N GLY A 203 -4.39 -13.30 15.32
CA GLY A 203 -4.20 -13.23 16.77
C GLY A 203 -5.36 -13.85 17.51
#